data_AF-A0A7V5XI50-F1
#
_entry.id   AF-A0A7V5XI50-F1
#
_cell.length_a   1.000
_cell.length_b   1.000
_cell.length_c   1.000
_cell.angle_alpha   90.00
_cell.angle_beta   90.00
_cell.angle_gamma   90.00
#
_symmetry.space_group_name_H-M   'P 1'
#
loop_
_entity.id
_entity.type
_entity.pdbx_description
1 polymer ?
#
loop_
_entity_poly.entity_id
_entity_poly.type
_entity_poly.pdbx_seq_one_letter_code
_entity_poly.pdbx_strand_id
1 'polypeptide(L)' 'MGKPIVIASDHAGYFLKEKIKEFLKKENYEVIDVGCFSSESVDYPEYGAK' A
#
# COMPACT_ATOMS: atom_id res chain seq x y z
N MET A 1 -8.74 -15.96 12.53
CA MET A 1 -8.04 -15.15 11.50
C MET A 1 -8.08 -13.70 11.93
N GLY A 2 -6.94 -12.99 11.85
CA GLY A 2 -6.89 -11.55 12.08
C GLY A 2 -7.58 -10.78 10.95
N LYS A 3 -7.89 -9.49 11.16
CA LYS A 3 -8.40 -8.62 10.11
C LYS A 3 -7.27 -8.30 9.11
N PRO A 4 -7.54 -8.22 7.80
CA PRO A 4 -6.54 -7.83 6.81
C PRO A 4 -6.10 -6.38 7.03
N ILE A 5 -4.82 -6.10 6.78
CA ILE A 5 -4.24 -4.76 6.83
C ILE A 5 -4.35 -4.15 5.43
N VAL A 6 -5.09 -3.05 5.30
CA VAL A 6 -5.21 -2.31 4.05
C VAL A 6 -4.14 -1.21 4.01
N ILE A 7 -3.40 -1.11 2.91
CA ILE A 7 -2.40 -0.07 2.69
C ILE A 7 -2.67 0.66 1.36
N ALA A 8 -2.38 1.95 1.34
CA ALA A 8 -2.44 2.78 0.16
C ALA A 8 -1.38 3.88 0.24
N SER A 9 -0.91 4.33 -0.92
CA SER A 9 -0.07 5.53 -1.06
C SER A 9 -0.29 6.14 -2.44
N ASP A 10 0.13 7.38 -2.59
CA ASP A 10 0.40 7.97 -3.90
C ASP A 10 1.78 7.53 -4.42
N HIS A 11 2.21 8.15 -5.52
CA HIS A 11 3.49 7.90 -6.17
C HIS A 11 4.70 8.21 -5.28
N ALA A 12 4.62 9.27 -4.46
CA ALA A 12 5.69 9.64 -3.54
C ALA A 12 5.89 8.60 -2.44
N GLY A 13 4.80 7.97 -1.99
CA GLY A 13 4.84 6.89 -0.99
C GLY A 13 5.11 5.48 -1.53
N TYR A 14 5.14 5.27 -2.85
CA TYR A 14 5.21 3.93 -3.47
C TYR A 14 6.35 3.06 -2.91
N PHE A 15 7.58 3.57 -2.89
CA PHE A 15 8.74 2.78 -2.44
C PHE A 15 8.68 2.39 -0.96
N LEU A 16 8.12 3.26 -0.11
CA LEU A 16 7.96 2.96 1.31
C LEU A 16 6.83 1.95 1.53
N LYS A 17 5.72 2.11 0.82
CA LYS A 17 4.59 1.18 0.83
C LYS A 17 5.03 -0.24 0.45
N GLU A 18 5.84 -0.40 -0.58
CA GLU A 18 6.38 -1.71 -0.97
C GLU A 18 7.23 -2.34 0.15
N LYS A 19 8.10 -1.57 0.80
CA LYS A 19 8.90 -2.06 1.95
C LYS A 19 8.02 -2.48 3.13
N ILE A 20 6.98 -1.71 3.44
CA ILE A 20 6.02 -2.03 4.51
C ILE A 20 5.23 -3.29 4.16
N LYS A 21 4.79 -3.43 2.90
CA LYS A 21 4.07 -4.61 2.41
C LYS A 21 4.92 -5.88 2.58
N GLU A 22 6.19 -5.84 2.23
CA GLU A 22 7.11 -6.97 2.43
C GLU A 22 7.31 -7.29 3.90
N PHE A 23 7.49 -6.27 4.75
CA PHE A 23 7.62 -6.45 6.20
C PHE A 23 6.38 -7.14 6.79
N LEU A 24 5.18 -6.64 6.50
CA LEU A 24 3.93 -7.21 7.00
C LEU A 24 3.70 -8.65 6.51
N LYS A 25 4.05 -8.96 5.25
CA LYS A 25 4.01 -10.33 4.73
C LYS A 25 4.97 -11.27 5.47
N LYS A 26 6.17 -10.80 5.82
CA LYS A 26 7.15 -11.59 6.60
C LYS A 26 6.65 -11.90 8.02
N GLU A 27 5.91 -10.96 8.62
CA GLU A 27 5.24 -11.13 9.91
C GLU A 27 3.92 -11.93 9.81
N ASN A 28 3.64 -12.54 8.64
CA ASN A 28 2.49 -13.41 8.41
C ASN A 28 1.13 -12.68 8.52
N TYR A 29 1.09 -11.37 8.25
CA TYR A 29 -0.15 -10.61 8.10
C TYR A 29 -0.72 -10.74 6.69
N GLU A 30 -2.05 -10.75 6.60
CA GLU A 30 -2.77 -10.57 5.36
C GLU A 30 -2.77 -9.07 5.00
N VAL A 31 -2.29 -8.75 3.79
CA VAL A 31 -2.13 -7.36 3.33
C VAL A 31 -2.89 -7.14 2.02
N ILE A 32 -3.73 -6.10 1.99
CA ILE A 32 -4.48 -5.66 0.80
C ILE A 32 -3.92 -4.29 0.39
N ASP A 33 -3.36 -4.21 -0.81
CA ASP A 33 -2.78 -2.98 -1.36
C ASP A 33 -3.75 -2.34 -2.35
N VAL A 34 -4.27 -1.16 -2.03
CA VAL A 34 -5.23 -0.40 -2.84
C VAL A 34 -4.68 0.95 -3.31
N GLY A 35 -3.38 1.19 -3.11
CA GLY A 35 -2.67 2.41 -3.51
C GLY A 35 -2.17 2.39 -4.96
N CYS A 36 -1.24 3.29 -5.28
CA CYS A 36 -0.56 3.31 -6.58
C CYS A 36 0.41 2.12 -6.73
N PHE A 37 0.50 1.53 -7.92
CA PHE A 37 1.37 0.36 -8.21
C PHE A 37 2.66 0.71 -8.97
N SER A 38 2.97 2.00 -9.10
CA SER A 38 4.20 2.50 -9.72
C SER A 38 4.67 3.79 -9.04
N SER A 39 5.87 4.23 -9.41
CA SER A 39 6.39 5.56 -9.04
C SER A 39 6.00 6.64 -10.05
N GLU A 40 5.11 6.33 -11.00
CA GLU A 40 4.63 7.32 -11.97
C GLU A 40 3.70 8.30 -11.27
N SER A 41 3.77 9.57 -11.67
CA SER A 41 2.96 10.62 -11.06
C SER A 41 1.47 10.28 -11.16
N VAL A 42 0.78 10.34 -10.01
CA VAL A 42 -0.67 10.14 -9.90
C VAL A 42 -1.29 11.20 -9.00
N ASP A 43 -2.58 11.45 -9.21
CA ASP A 43 -3.37 12.34 -8.37
C ASP A 43 -3.78 11.61 -7.07
N TYR A 44 -3.25 12.09 -5.93
CA TYR A 44 -3.51 11.50 -4.61
C TYR A 44 -5.00 11.30 -4.25
N PRO A 45 -5.97 12.16 -4.67
CA PRO A 45 -7.37 11.98 -4.33
C PRO A 45 -7.98 10.69 -4.89
N GLU A 46 -7.45 10.16 -6.00
CA GLU A 46 -7.95 8.92 -6.62
C GLU A 46 -7.71 7.69 -5.75
N TYR A 47 -6.69 7.75 -4.89
CA TYR A 47 -6.30 6.67 -3.98
C TYR A 47 -6.77 6.89 -2.55
N GLY A 48 -6.89 8.15 -2.10
CA GLY A 48 -7.35 8.47 -0.75
C GLY A 48 -8.85 8.22 -0.48
N ALA A 49 -9.65 8.04 -1.53
CA ALA A 49 -11.10 7.80 -1.42
C ALA A 49 -11.50 6.31 -1.34
N LYS A 50 -10.53 5.38 -1.38
CA LYS A 50 -10.74 3.92 -1.31
C LYS A 50 -10.55 3.39 0.10
#